data_AF-A0A7V9CH81-F1
#
_entry.id   AF-A0A7V9CH81-F1
#
_cell.length_a   1.000
_cell.length_b   1.000
_cell.length_c   1.000
_cell.angle_alpha   90.00
_cell.angle_beta   90.00
_cell.angle_gamma   90.00
#
_symmetry.space_group_name_H-M   'P 1'
#
loop_
_entity.id
_entity.type
_entity.pdbx_description
1 polymer ?
#
loop_
_entity_poly.entity_id
_entity_poly.type
_entity_poly.pdbx_seq_one_letter_code
_entity_poly.pdbx_strand_id
1 'polypeptide(L)'
;MKKQSGFTLIEIAIVLVIIGLLLGGVLKGQELINSARVKNLATDFRSVPVFIYGYQDKFRALPGDDPGVVAHVNGTPATTSGPTGNGSIGGAWNSGIHTDESVLFWQHVRLAGLAPGSTTAPTTPAGVA
;
A
#
# COMPACT_ATOMS: atom_id res chain seq x y z
N MET A 1 65.24 -9.02 -23.60
CA MET A 1 64.04 -9.76 -24.04
C MET A 1 63.06 -9.85 -22.87
N LYS A 2 61.94 -9.13 -22.91
CA LYS A 2 60.89 -9.23 -21.88
C LYS A 2 60.03 -10.45 -22.20
N LYS A 3 59.98 -11.44 -21.32
CA LYS A 3 59.04 -12.57 -21.47
C LYS A 3 57.63 -12.03 -21.25
N GLN A 4 56.81 -12.03 -22.30
CA GLN A 4 55.37 -11.87 -22.14
C GLN A 4 54.84 -13.15 -21.50
N SER A 5 54.40 -13.06 -20.24
CA SER A 5 53.64 -14.12 -19.60
C SER A 5 52.26 -14.13 -20.22
N GLY A 6 52.00 -15.06 -21.14
CA GLY A 6 50.66 -15.29 -21.67
C GLY A 6 49.74 -15.77 -20.56
N PHE A 7 48.50 -15.29 -20.55
CA PHE A 7 47.44 -15.76 -19.66
C PHE A 7 47.32 -17.27 -19.75
N THR A 8 47.32 -17.94 -18.60
CA THR A 8 47.13 -19.37 -18.52
C THR A 8 45.65 -19.70 -18.69
N LEU A 9 45.35 -20.86 -19.29
CA LEU A 9 43.98 -21.34 -19.49
C LEU A 9 43.23 -21.48 -18.15
N ILE A 10 43.97 -21.75 -17.06
CA ILE A 10 43.42 -21.87 -15.70
C ILE A 10 42.92 -20.52 -15.15
N GLU A 11 43.60 -19.41 -15.48
CA GLU A 11 43.20 -18.08 -15.02
C GLU A 11 41.87 -17.66 -15.64
N ILE A 12 41.68 -17.91 -16.95
CA ILE A 12 40.38 -17.64 -17.60
C ILE A 12 39.29 -18.60 -17.12
N ALA A 13 39.64 -19.87 -16.84
CA ALA A 13 38.67 -20.85 -16.36
C ALA A 13 38.04 -20.45 -15.01
N ILE A 14 38.84 -19.96 -14.05
CA ILE A 14 38.32 -19.55 -12.74
C ILE A 14 37.47 -18.27 -12.86
N VAL A 15 37.87 -17.34 -13.75
CA VAL A 15 37.11 -16.11 -14.00
C VAL A 15 35.72 -16.43 -14.57
N LEU A 16 35.63 -17.35 -15.53
CA LEU A 16 34.34 -17.76 -16.11
C LEU A 16 33.44 -18.46 -15.08
N VAL A 17 34.01 -19.24 -14.18
CA VAL A 17 33.26 -19.87 -13.08
C VAL A 17 32.69 -18.81 -12.14
N ILE A 18 33.50 -17.84 -11.71
CA ILE A 18 33.04 -16.77 -10.81
C ILE A 18 31.94 -15.95 -11.49
N ILE A 19 32.10 -15.55 -12.76
CA ILE A 19 31.06 -14.82 -13.49
C ILE A 19 29.78 -15.66 -13.62
N GLY A 20 29.89 -16.96 -13.90
CA GLY A 20 28.74 -17.87 -13.97
C GLY A 20 27.99 -17.98 -12.64
N LEU A 21 28.72 -18.08 -11.52
CA LEU A 21 28.14 -18.13 -10.18
C LEU A 21 27.48 -16.80 -9.79
N LEU A 22 28.13 -15.67 -10.10
CA LEU A 22 27.60 -14.33 -9.84
C LEU A 22 26.33 -14.06 -10.66
N LEU A 23 26.32 -14.39 -11.95
CA LEU A 23 25.15 -14.24 -12.81
C LEU A 23 24.00 -15.14 -12.36
N GLY A 24 24.28 -16.39 -11.98
CA GLY A 24 23.27 -17.31 -11.43
C GLY A 24 22.63 -16.80 -10.13
N GLY A 25 23.45 -16.23 -9.22
CA GLY A 25 22.98 -15.63 -7.98
C GLY A 25 22.12 -14.38 -8.18
N VAL A 26 22.52 -13.48 -9.08
CA VAL A 26 21.80 -12.23 -9.36
C VAL A 26 20.45 -12.50 -10.02
N LEU A 27 20.36 -13.43 -10.97
CA LEU A 27 19.10 -13.80 -11.63
C LEU A 27 18.08 -14.32 -10.61
N LYS A 28 18.50 -15.18 -9.67
CA LYS A 28 17.61 -15.66 -8.61
C LYS A 28 17.25 -14.56 -7.60
N GLY A 29 18.19 -13.68 -7.28
CA GLY A 29 17.96 -12.53 -6.39
C GLY A 29 16.90 -11.57 -6.95
N GLN A 30 16.93 -11.29 -8.25
CA GLN A 30 15.93 -10.43 -8.91
C GLN A 30 14.53 -11.04 -8.91
N GLU A 31 14.42 -12.34 -9.17
CA GLU A 31 13.15 -13.07 -9.12
C GLU A 31 12.55 -13.01 -7.71
N LEU A 32 13.34 -13.24 -6.66
CA LEU A 32 12.90 -13.17 -5.26
C LEU A 32 12.39 -11.77 -4.89
N ILE A 33 13.06 -10.71 -5.35
CA ILE A 33 12.60 -9.33 -5.14
C ILE A 33 11.26 -9.10 -5.84
N ASN A 34 11.11 -9.58 -7.08
CA ASN A 34 9.85 -9.46 -7.81
C ASN A 34 8.71 -10.22 -7.11
N SER A 35 8.96 -11.46 -6.67
CA SER A 35 7.99 -12.25 -5.91
C SER A 35 7.61 -11.58 -4.59
N ALA A 36 8.55 -10.92 -3.90
CA ALA A 36 8.25 -10.16 -2.68
C ALA A 36 7.35 -8.95 -2.96
N ARG A 37 7.59 -8.20 -4.05
CA ARG A 37 6.71 -7.09 -4.47
C ARG A 37 5.29 -7.57 -4.78
N VAL A 38 5.17 -8.67 -5.53
CA VAL A 38 3.88 -9.28 -5.86
C VAL A 38 3.17 -9.74 -4.58
N LYS A 39 3.90 -10.35 -3.63
CA LYS A 39 3.34 -10.79 -2.35
C LYS A 39 2.88 -9.61 -1.49
N ASN A 40 3.63 -8.51 -1.44
CA ASN A 40 3.22 -7.30 -0.72
C ASN A 40 1.96 -6.71 -1.33
N LEU A 41 1.91 -6.54 -2.66
CA LEU A 41 0.72 -6.07 -3.36
C LEU A 41 -0.51 -6.96 -3.09
N ALA A 42 -0.34 -8.29 -3.14
CA ALA A 42 -1.41 -9.22 -2.81
C ALA A 42 -1.81 -9.19 -1.32
N THR A 43 -0.94 -8.74 -0.43
CA THR A 43 -1.25 -8.55 0.99
C THR A 43 -2.04 -7.26 1.18
N ASP A 44 -1.68 -6.20 0.48
CA ASP A 44 -2.39 -4.92 0.50
C ASP A 44 -3.83 -5.07 -0.03
N PHE A 45 -4.06 -5.85 -1.09
CA PHE A 45 -5.42 -6.13 -1.56
C PHE A 45 -6.26 -6.95 -0.57
N ARG A 46 -5.64 -7.80 0.25
CA ARG A 46 -6.34 -8.60 1.25
C ARG A 46 -6.64 -7.80 2.52
N SER A 47 -5.89 -6.75 2.82
CA SER A 47 -6.10 -5.94 4.02
C SER A 47 -7.33 -5.05 3.93
N VAL A 48 -7.65 -4.53 2.73
CA VAL A 48 -8.80 -3.63 2.54
C VAL A 48 -10.15 -4.27 2.91
N PRO A 49 -10.51 -5.48 2.43
CA PRO A 49 -11.74 -6.15 2.87
C PRO A 49 -11.76 -6.42 4.38
N VAL A 50 -10.60 -6.77 4.97
CA VAL A 50 -10.49 -7.02 6.42
C VAL A 50 -10.83 -5.77 7.23
N PHE A 51 -10.39 -4.59 6.76
CA PHE A 51 -10.74 -3.32 7.39
C PHE A 51 -12.24 -3.03 7.33
N ILE A 52 -12.87 -3.29 6.18
CA ILE A 52 -14.31 -3.09 6.00
C ILE A 52 -15.09 -3.99 6.95
N TYR A 53 -14.81 -5.30 6.92
CA TYR A 53 -15.54 -6.25 7.77
C TYR A 53 -15.26 -6.04 9.26
N GLY A 54 -14.02 -5.69 9.64
CA GLY A 54 -13.68 -5.38 11.03
C GLY A 54 -14.39 -4.12 11.55
N TYR A 55 -14.59 -3.12 10.70
CA TYR A 55 -15.34 -1.91 11.07
C TYR A 55 -16.84 -2.21 11.16
N GLN A 56 -17.38 -2.98 10.21
CA GLN A 56 -18.78 -3.43 10.23
C GLN A 56 -19.10 -4.29 11.45
N ASP A 57 -18.22 -5.19 11.87
CA ASP A 57 -18.44 -6.02 13.06
C ASP A 57 -18.50 -5.16 14.33
N LYS A 58 -17.62 -4.15 14.43
CA LYS A 58 -17.51 -3.27 15.60
C LYS A 58 -18.65 -2.25 15.71
N PHE A 59 -19.05 -1.66 14.60
CA PHE A 59 -19.96 -0.49 14.59
C PHE A 59 -21.25 -0.69 13.79
N ARG A 60 -21.40 -1.82 13.10
CA ARG A 60 -22.53 -2.11 12.20
C ARG A 60 -22.75 -1.07 11.10
N ALA A 61 -21.70 -0.32 10.78
CA ALA A 61 -21.67 0.73 9.76
C ALA A 61 -20.50 0.48 8.82
N LEU A 62 -20.50 1.13 7.65
CA LEU A 62 -19.37 1.11 6.74
C LEU A 62 -18.41 2.27 7.04
N PRO A 63 -17.09 2.05 7.01
CA PRO A 63 -16.14 3.15 7.09
C PRO A 63 -16.31 4.10 5.90
N GLY A 64 -16.16 5.40 6.11
CA GLY A 64 -16.54 6.44 5.14
C GLY A 64 -18.03 6.79 5.19
N ASP A 65 -18.91 5.80 5.16
CA ASP A 65 -20.38 5.92 5.09
C ASP A 65 -21.07 5.77 6.48
N ASP A 66 -20.36 6.07 7.57
CA ASP A 66 -20.90 5.92 8.93
C ASP A 66 -21.62 7.20 9.41
N PRO A 67 -22.96 7.19 9.58
CA PRO A 67 -23.70 8.35 10.09
C PRO A 67 -23.41 8.65 11.56
N GLY A 68 -22.89 7.66 12.31
CA GLY A 68 -22.54 7.75 13.73
C GLY A 68 -21.05 7.96 14.00
N VAL A 69 -20.24 8.27 12.98
CA VAL A 69 -18.76 8.27 13.08
C VAL A 69 -18.22 9.14 14.24
N VAL A 70 -18.88 10.26 14.53
CA VAL A 70 -18.49 11.16 15.62
C VAL A 70 -18.59 10.45 16.98
N ALA A 71 -19.63 9.63 17.17
CA ALA A 71 -19.81 8.86 18.40
C ALA A 71 -18.93 7.61 18.45
N HIS A 72 -18.69 6.96 17.30
CA HIS A 72 -17.96 5.69 17.23
C HIS A 72 -16.44 5.85 17.34
N VAL A 73 -15.88 6.82 16.63
CA VAL A 73 -14.42 6.98 16.48
C VAL A 73 -13.96 8.43 16.57
N ASN A 74 -14.85 9.37 16.91
CA ASN A 74 -14.58 10.81 16.91
C ASN A 74 -14.00 11.30 15.57
N GLY A 75 -14.47 10.70 14.48
CA GLY A 75 -14.03 10.99 13.11
C GLY A 75 -14.84 12.09 12.44
N THR A 76 -14.37 12.55 11.29
CA THR A 76 -15.04 13.56 10.49
C THR A 76 -16.20 12.94 9.72
N PRO A 77 -17.44 13.46 9.84
CA PRO A 77 -18.58 12.95 9.07
C PRO A 77 -18.42 13.29 7.59
N ALA A 78 -18.81 12.35 6.72
CA ALA A 78 -18.80 12.57 5.30
C ALA A 78 -19.95 13.49 4.86
N THR A 79 -19.66 14.34 3.86
CA THR A 79 -20.65 15.24 3.24
C THR A 79 -20.69 15.06 1.73
N THR A 80 -20.26 13.90 1.23
CA THR A 80 -20.45 13.49 -0.17
C THR A 80 -21.90 13.69 -0.57
N SER A 81 -22.15 13.97 -1.84
CA SER A 81 -23.51 14.06 -2.38
C SER A 81 -24.23 12.69 -2.28
N GLY A 82 -24.92 12.45 -1.17
CA GLY A 82 -25.66 11.23 -0.87
C GLY A 82 -26.03 11.14 0.61
N PRO A 83 -27.03 10.32 1.00
CA PRO A 83 -27.30 10.04 2.40
C PRO A 83 -26.18 9.18 2.99
N THR A 84 -25.61 9.57 4.12
CA THR A 84 -24.70 8.73 4.92
C THR A 84 -25.46 7.56 5.54
N GLY A 85 -24.83 6.39 5.61
CA GLY A 85 -25.43 5.13 6.05
C GLY A 85 -26.24 4.43 4.97
N ASN A 86 -25.93 4.66 3.69
CA ASN A 86 -26.66 4.07 2.56
C ASN A 86 -26.15 2.69 2.14
N GLY A 87 -25.05 2.21 2.74
CA GLY A 87 -24.47 0.90 2.44
C GLY A 87 -23.46 0.94 1.28
N SER A 88 -23.07 2.13 0.81
CA SER A 88 -22.14 2.33 -0.31
C SER A 88 -21.16 3.44 0.02
N ILE A 89 -19.90 3.26 -0.36
CA ILE A 89 -18.88 4.31 -0.28
C ILE A 89 -18.92 5.11 -1.59
N GLY A 90 -19.43 6.33 -1.51
CA GLY A 90 -19.48 7.31 -2.58
C GLY A 90 -18.19 8.12 -2.73
N GLY A 91 -18.16 8.94 -3.77
CA GLY A 91 -17.01 9.79 -4.11
C GLY A 91 -16.03 9.11 -5.06
N ALA A 92 -15.27 9.92 -5.79
CA ALA A 92 -14.23 9.41 -6.68
C ALA A 92 -13.09 8.80 -5.85
N TRP A 93 -12.49 7.71 -6.33
CA TRP A 93 -11.34 7.08 -5.67
C TRP A 93 -10.14 8.03 -5.53
N ASN A 94 -10.06 9.04 -6.40
CA ASN A 94 -9.04 10.09 -6.45
C ASN A 94 -9.61 11.47 -6.10
N SER A 95 -10.72 11.54 -5.37
CA SER A 95 -11.34 12.82 -5.03
C SER A 95 -10.37 13.70 -4.22
N GLY A 96 -10.27 14.96 -4.61
CA GLY A 96 -9.59 15.99 -3.83
C GLY A 96 -10.47 16.61 -2.73
N ILE A 97 -11.76 16.22 -2.69
CA ILE A 97 -12.71 16.72 -1.71
C ILE A 97 -12.58 15.87 -0.45
N HIS A 98 -12.07 16.46 0.63
CA HIS A 98 -11.74 15.72 1.85
C HIS A 98 -12.93 15.31 2.70
N THR A 99 -14.12 15.74 2.33
CA THR A 99 -15.38 15.33 2.95
C THR A 99 -16.03 14.17 2.20
N ASP A 100 -15.41 13.67 1.13
CA ASP A 100 -15.92 12.50 0.40
C ASP A 100 -15.69 11.21 1.20
N GLU A 101 -16.66 10.30 1.11
CA GLU A 101 -16.66 9.01 1.80
C GLU A 101 -15.44 8.16 1.42
N SER A 102 -15.03 8.19 0.14
CA SER A 102 -13.83 7.51 -0.36
C SER A 102 -12.54 7.98 0.31
N VAL A 103 -12.45 9.26 0.66
CA VAL A 103 -11.29 9.88 1.31
C VAL A 103 -11.33 9.61 2.82
N LEU A 104 -12.49 9.77 3.43
CA LEU A 104 -12.72 9.59 4.86
C LEU A 104 -12.70 8.12 5.29
N PHE A 105 -12.93 7.17 4.38
CA PHE A 105 -12.76 5.74 4.59
C PHE A 105 -11.48 5.41 5.36
N TRP A 106 -10.34 5.94 4.90
CA TRP A 106 -9.05 5.67 5.53
C TRP A 106 -8.92 6.29 6.91
N GLN A 107 -9.50 7.48 7.13
CA GLN A 107 -9.52 8.11 8.44
C GLN A 107 -10.33 7.27 9.44
N HIS A 108 -11.52 6.80 9.03
CA HIS A 108 -12.42 6.04 9.91
C HIS A 108 -11.79 4.69 10.30
N VAL A 109 -11.20 3.97 9.34
CA VAL A 109 -10.51 2.70 9.58
C VAL A 109 -9.31 2.88 10.52
N ARG A 110 -8.54 3.96 10.34
CA ARG A 110 -7.37 4.26 11.19
C ARG A 110 -7.78 4.67 12.60
N LEU A 111 -8.79 5.52 12.75
CA LEU A 111 -9.34 5.90 14.06
C LEU A 111 -9.97 4.71 14.78
N ALA A 112 -10.52 3.74 14.05
CA ALA A 112 -11.02 2.49 14.62
C ALA A 112 -9.90 1.54 15.13
N GLY A 113 -8.63 1.85 14.84
CA GLY A 113 -7.47 1.03 15.18
C GLY A 113 -7.26 -0.17 14.25
N LEU A 114 -7.93 -0.19 13.10
CA LEU A 114 -7.88 -1.32 12.15
C LEU A 114 -6.74 -1.19 11.14
N ALA A 115 -6.36 0.04 10.80
CA ALA A 115 -5.22 0.32 9.93
C ALA A 115 -4.22 1.28 10.60
N PRO A 116 -2.91 1.12 10.34
CA PRO A 116 -1.91 2.09 10.76
C PRO A 116 -1.93 3.35 9.88
N GLY A 117 -1.50 4.48 10.44
CA GLY A 117 -1.29 5.74 9.70
C GLY A 117 -1.87 6.98 10.39
N SER A 118 -1.83 8.10 9.69
CA SER A 118 -2.36 9.37 10.21
C SER A 118 -3.89 9.31 10.38
N THR A 119 -4.37 9.75 11.54
CA THR A 119 -5.78 9.86 11.92
C THR A 119 -6.38 11.24 11.66
N THR A 120 -5.56 12.20 11.24
CA THR A 120 -6.03 13.53 10.88
C THR A 120 -6.84 13.44 9.59
N ALA A 121 -8.00 14.11 9.56
CA ALA A 121 -8.73 14.30 8.32
C ALA A 121 -7.81 14.97 7.29
N PRO A 122 -7.82 14.52 6.03
CA PRO A 122 -7.12 15.22 4.97
C PRO A 122 -7.61 16.67 4.93
N THR A 123 -6.70 17.63 5.00
CA THR A 123 -7.01 19.05 4.86
C THR A 123 -6.51 19.52 3.51
N THR A 124 -7.27 20.40 2.84
CA THR A 124 -6.84 20.98 1.56
C THR A 124 -5.49 21.64 1.79
N PRO A 125 -4.43 21.31 1.01
CA PRO A 125 -3.22 22.09 1.05
C PRO A 125 -3.62 23.53 0.75
N ALA A 126 -3.34 24.45 1.67
CA ALA A 126 -3.62 25.87 1.46
C ALA A 126 -2.80 26.35 0.25
N GLY A 127 -3.37 26.37 -0.96
CA GLY A 127 -2.64 26.87 -2.13
C GLY A 127 -3.05 26.42 -3.54
N VAL A 128 -4.14 25.68 -3.74
CA VAL A 128 -4.63 25.39 -5.11
C VAL A 128 -6.11 25.70 -5.22
N ALA A 129 -6.39 26.94 -5.60
CA ALA A 129 -7.64 27.40 -6.21
C ALA A 129 -7.38 27.67 -7.70
#